data_AF-A0A3A5ATV8-F1
#
_entry.id   AF-A0A3A5ATV8-F1
#
_cell.length_a   1.000
_cell.length_b   1.000
_cell.length_c   1.000
_cell.angle_alpha   90.00
_cell.angle_beta   90.00
_cell.angle_gamma   90.00
#
_symmetry.space_group_name_H-M   'P 1'
#
loop_
_entity.id
_entity.type
_entity.pdbx_description
1 polymer ?
#
loop_
_entity_poly.entity_id
_entity_poly.type
_entity_poly.pdbx_seq_one_letter_code
_entity_poly.pdbx_strand_id
1 'polypeptide(L)'
;MNKGLLFLLGVLLAAFFVSVSPVFAKTASEVFEMVSACIVVVKASDAKGGGVFGSGVVLAKGLVATNYHVVEGSSRIQIVHGGKAYPATLLHADREKDVCTLLVKGLSAPAVVMGSTSRLKVGARVYAIGAPHGLELTLSEGIVSSFRTVDRGNLVQITAPISPGSSGGGLFNENAQLIGLPTFYLSKGQQLNFAVPVEWLTNNERDQSLYGSERKQEGLKKREEELKKREQELIEREEKLKRREQNAEELRKEEGKNTAATRLNKKGRLFVDVYPPHARINLLDRADALVPEFIQGIELAPGNYIIVVSAQQYRVQPVSLRINSGLETRIRVTLEPVPP
;
A
#
# COMPACT_ATOMS: atom_id res chain seq x y z
N MET A 1 22.63 -46.82 48.14
CA MET A 1 21.99 -45.57 47.67
C MET A 1 22.02 -45.56 46.14
N ASN A 2 20.86 -45.65 45.50
CA ASN A 2 20.74 -46.07 44.10
C ASN A 2 21.01 -44.89 43.14
N LYS A 3 22.07 -44.98 42.32
CA LYS A 3 22.52 -43.88 41.44
C LYS A 3 21.44 -43.41 40.44
N GLY A 4 20.49 -44.28 40.09
CA GLY A 4 19.35 -43.94 39.23
C GLY A 4 18.31 -43.02 39.86
N LEU A 5 18.12 -43.07 41.19
CA LEU A 5 17.15 -42.23 41.90
C LEU A 5 17.63 -40.78 42.04
N LEU A 6 18.95 -40.60 42.22
CA LEU A 6 19.59 -39.28 42.23
C LEU A 6 19.60 -38.63 40.83
N PHE A 7 19.69 -39.43 39.76
CA PHE A 7 19.63 -38.91 38.39
C PHE A 7 18.22 -38.46 37.98
N LEU A 8 17.17 -39.21 38.35
CA LEU A 8 15.79 -38.81 38.09
C LEU A 8 15.38 -37.56 38.89
N LEU A 9 15.87 -37.42 40.13
CA LEU A 9 15.60 -36.23 40.95
C LEU A 9 16.28 -34.97 40.37
N GLY A 10 17.47 -35.12 39.78
CA GLY A 10 18.18 -34.03 39.10
C GLY A 10 17.52 -33.57 37.80
N VAL A 11 16.92 -34.48 37.03
CA VAL A 11 16.21 -34.13 35.78
C VAL A 11 14.84 -33.49 36.06
N LEU A 12 14.15 -33.89 37.14
CA LEU A 12 12.88 -33.26 37.55
C LEU A 12 13.08 -31.85 38.16
N LEU A 13 14.23 -31.56 38.77
CA LEU A 13 14.59 -30.22 39.24
C LEU A 13 15.03 -29.27 38.11
N ALA A 14 15.55 -29.80 36.99
CA ALA A 14 15.95 -29.00 35.83
C ALA A 14 14.76 -28.56 34.94
N ALA A 15 13.60 -29.22 35.04
CA ALA A 15 12.44 -28.97 34.18
C ALA A 15 11.48 -27.87 34.68
N PHE A 16 11.76 -27.26 35.85
CA PHE A 16 10.89 -26.24 36.47
C PHE A 16 11.53 -24.84 36.59
N PHE A 17 12.51 -24.53 35.75
CA PHE A 17 12.88 -23.13 35.52
C PHE A 17 11.89 -22.49 34.54
N VAL A 18 10.68 -22.18 35.02
CA VAL A 18 9.86 -21.16 34.38
C VAL A 18 10.69 -19.88 34.48
N SER A 19 11.21 -19.38 33.36
CA SER A 19 11.89 -18.10 33.33
C SER A 19 10.84 -17.03 33.67
N VAL A 20 10.73 -16.67 34.94
CA VAL A 20 9.97 -15.51 35.36
C VAL A 20 10.79 -14.31 34.90
N SER A 21 10.52 -13.83 33.68
CA SER A 21 11.07 -12.56 33.25
C SER A 21 10.55 -11.50 34.23
N PRO A 22 11.43 -10.80 34.97
CA PRO A 22 10.97 -9.74 35.85
C PRO A 22 10.26 -8.67 35.00
N VAL A 23 8.98 -8.44 35.29
CA VAL A 23 8.22 -7.34 34.69
C VAL A 23 8.67 -6.06 35.40
N PHE A 24 9.73 -5.45 34.88
CA PHE A 24 10.15 -4.14 35.35
C PHE A 24 9.25 -3.05 34.76
N ALA A 25 8.94 -2.04 35.58
CA ALA A 25 8.33 -0.80 35.10
C ALA A 25 9.24 -0.17 34.04
N LYS A 26 8.65 0.33 32.95
CA LYS A 26 9.43 1.02 31.91
C LYS A 26 9.99 2.32 32.47
N THR A 27 11.18 2.68 32.02
CA THR A 27 11.80 3.97 32.26
C THR A 27 11.07 5.07 31.48
N ALA A 28 11.33 6.34 31.85
CA ALA A 28 10.79 7.49 31.13
C ALA A 28 11.18 7.49 29.63
N SER A 29 12.42 7.10 29.31
CA SER A 29 12.92 7.03 27.94
C SER A 29 12.17 5.98 27.13
N GLU A 30 11.97 4.78 27.68
CA GLU A 30 11.24 3.71 27.01
C GLU A 30 9.77 4.10 26.77
N VAL A 31 9.12 4.74 27.75
CA VAL A 31 7.75 5.26 27.56
C VAL A 31 7.73 6.29 26.44
N PHE A 32 8.68 7.23 26.41
CA PHE A 32 8.76 8.26 25.38
C PHE A 32 8.97 7.68 23.98
N GLU A 33 9.92 6.77 23.82
CA GLU A 33 10.20 6.11 22.54
C GLU A 33 8.98 5.37 22.00
N MET A 34 8.20 4.73 22.88
CA MET A 34 6.99 4.00 22.47
C MET A 34 5.85 4.91 22.01
N VAL A 35 5.69 6.11 22.59
CA VAL A 35 4.46 6.90 22.42
C VAL A 35 4.65 8.26 21.77
N SER A 36 5.88 8.77 21.66
CA SER A 36 6.18 10.07 21.05
C SER A 36 5.59 10.22 19.64
N ALA A 37 5.67 9.16 18.83
CA ALA A 37 5.08 9.15 17.49
C ALA A 37 3.54 9.21 17.47
N CYS A 38 2.86 8.94 18.59
CA CYS A 38 1.42 9.05 18.75
C CYS A 38 0.98 10.46 19.20
N ILE A 39 1.91 11.35 19.55
CA ILE A 39 1.63 12.71 20.02
C ILE A 39 1.69 13.68 18.85
N VAL A 40 0.74 14.62 18.80
CA VAL A 40 0.64 15.64 17.76
C VAL A 40 0.47 17.03 18.35
N VAL A 41 0.80 18.06 17.57
CA VAL A 41 0.47 19.45 17.92
C VAL A 41 -0.89 19.79 17.32
N VAL A 42 -1.77 20.40 18.12
CA VAL A 42 -3.04 20.95 17.67
C VAL A 42 -2.87 22.46 17.52
N LYS A 43 -3.12 22.97 16.32
CA LYS A 43 -3.16 24.40 16.01
C LYS A 43 -4.59 24.77 15.66
N ALA A 44 -5.25 25.52 16.54
CA ALA A 44 -6.58 26.04 16.31
C ALA A 44 -6.48 27.54 16.05
N SER A 45 -7.21 28.06 15.06
CA SER A 45 -7.20 29.49 14.73
C SER A 45 -8.60 30.02 14.54
N ASP A 46 -8.84 31.26 14.96
CA ASP A 46 -10.09 31.98 14.74
C ASP A 46 -10.12 32.64 13.34
N ALA A 47 -11.25 33.25 12.98
CA ALA A 47 -11.41 33.94 11.70
C ALA A 47 -10.54 35.20 11.55
N LYS A 48 -9.97 35.71 12.64
CA LYS A 48 -9.13 36.91 12.69
C LYS A 48 -7.62 36.58 12.66
N GLY A 49 -7.27 35.29 12.66
CA GLY A 49 -5.88 34.82 12.66
C GLY A 49 -5.26 34.65 14.05
N GLY A 50 -6.02 34.86 15.13
CA GLY A 50 -5.60 34.50 16.49
C GLY A 50 -5.57 32.98 16.65
N GLY A 51 -4.53 32.44 17.29
CA GLY A 51 -4.32 31.00 17.38
C GLY A 51 -4.08 30.49 18.80
N VAL A 52 -4.62 29.31 19.10
CA VAL A 52 -4.33 28.52 20.30
C VAL A 52 -3.52 27.29 19.90
N PHE A 53 -2.51 26.98 20.69
CA PHE A 53 -1.72 25.76 20.55
C PHE A 53 -2.06 24.81 21.69
N GLY A 54 -2.23 23.55 21.34
CA GLY A 54 -2.36 22.45 22.27
C GLY A 54 -1.67 21.22 21.73
N SER A 55 -1.93 20.10 22.40
CA SER A 55 -1.44 18.78 22.04
C SER A 55 -2.60 17.85 21.73
N GLY A 56 -2.32 16.74 21.07
CA GLY A 56 -3.29 15.70 20.80
C GLY A 56 -2.64 14.32 20.85
N VAL A 57 -3.48 13.29 20.96
CA VAL A 57 -3.06 11.88 20.94
C VAL A 57 -3.79 11.13 19.84
N VAL A 58 -3.04 10.41 19.02
CA VAL A 58 -3.59 9.58 17.93
C VAL A 58 -4.23 8.33 18.53
N LEU A 59 -5.56 8.22 18.41
CA LEU A 59 -6.35 7.08 18.89
C LEU A 59 -6.50 5.98 17.83
N ALA A 60 -6.55 6.38 16.56
CA ALA A 60 -6.63 5.50 15.41
C ALA A 60 -6.15 6.26 14.16
N LYS A 61 -6.10 5.58 13.01
CA LYS A 61 -5.67 6.19 11.74
C LYS A 61 -6.47 7.47 11.42
N GLY A 62 -5.86 8.64 11.52
CA GLY A 62 -6.55 9.90 11.28
C GLY A 62 -7.64 10.25 12.30
N LEU A 63 -7.61 9.64 13.49
CA LEU A 63 -8.47 10.00 14.62
C LEU A 63 -7.57 10.47 15.78
N VAL A 64 -7.76 11.72 16.20
CA VAL A 64 -6.95 12.35 17.25
C VAL A 64 -7.86 12.82 18.37
N ALA A 65 -7.49 12.55 19.62
CA ALA A 65 -8.12 13.15 20.79
C ALA A 65 -7.35 14.38 21.26
N THR A 66 -8.06 15.37 21.81
CA THR A 66 -7.49 16.54 22.49
C THR A 66 -8.52 17.08 23.49
N ASN A 67 -8.20 18.17 24.19
CA ASN A 67 -9.17 18.87 25.00
C ASN A 67 -10.07 19.77 24.15
N TYR A 68 -11.34 19.90 24.54
CA TYR A 68 -12.29 20.72 23.79
C TYR A 68 -11.90 22.20 23.79
N HIS A 69 -11.43 22.74 24.92
CA HIS A 69 -11.04 24.15 24.99
C HIS A 69 -9.90 24.54 24.03
N VAL A 70 -9.09 23.57 23.57
CA VAL A 70 -8.01 23.82 22.60
C VAL A 70 -8.58 24.22 21.24
N VAL A 71 -9.78 23.72 20.89
CA VAL A 71 -10.43 23.93 19.59
C VAL A 71 -11.70 24.78 19.66
N GLU A 72 -12.12 25.18 20.86
CA GLU A 72 -13.34 25.96 21.09
C GLU A 72 -13.28 27.30 20.32
N GLY A 73 -14.36 27.59 19.58
CA GLY A 73 -14.48 28.83 18.80
C GLY A 73 -13.55 28.94 17.58
N SER A 74 -12.79 27.91 17.25
CA SER A 74 -11.89 27.93 16.10
C SER A 74 -12.64 27.81 14.77
N SER A 75 -12.19 28.56 13.76
CA SER A 75 -12.67 28.45 12.37
C SER A 75 -11.85 27.46 11.56
N ARG A 76 -10.61 27.20 11.99
CA ARG A 76 -9.67 26.27 11.35
C ARG A 76 -8.89 25.49 12.39
N ILE A 77 -8.81 24.18 12.20
CA ILE A 77 -8.01 23.26 13.01
C ILE A 77 -6.97 22.59 12.11
N GLN A 78 -5.71 22.59 12.53
CA GLN A 78 -4.63 21.87 11.89
C GLN A 78 -3.89 21.00 12.91
N ILE A 79 -3.49 19.82 12.46
CA ILE A 79 -2.64 18.91 13.22
C ILE A 79 -1.25 18.94 12.62
N VAL A 80 -0.22 19.19 13.45
CA VAL A 80 1.18 19.09 13.02
C VAL A 80 1.80 17.82 13.60
N HIS A 81 2.42 17.05 12.72
CA HIS A 81 3.10 15.81 13.06
C HIS A 81 4.25 15.57 12.07
N GLY A 82 5.44 15.27 12.59
CA GLY A 82 6.65 15.07 11.76
C GLY A 82 6.98 16.26 10.86
N GLY A 83 6.72 17.49 11.34
CA GLY A 83 6.91 18.73 10.57
C GLY A 83 5.87 19.02 9.49
N LYS A 84 4.88 18.13 9.28
CA LYS A 84 3.81 18.32 8.29
C LYS A 84 2.50 18.72 8.96
N ALA A 85 1.79 19.66 8.34
CA ALA A 85 0.46 20.09 8.78
C ALA A 85 -0.65 19.36 8.00
N TYR A 86 -1.68 18.93 8.71
CA TYR A 86 -2.86 18.24 8.19
C TYR A 86 -4.13 19.00 8.59
N PRO A 87 -5.10 19.21 7.68
CA PRO A 87 -6.38 19.77 8.06
C PRO A 87 -7.15 18.78 8.93
N ALA A 88 -7.83 19.30 9.96
CA ALA A 88 -8.67 18.50 10.83
C ALA A 88 -10.05 19.11 11.00
N THR A 89 -11.03 18.24 11.25
CA THR A 89 -12.41 18.62 11.54
C THR A 89 -12.82 18.05 12.88
N LEU A 90 -13.58 18.81 13.65
CA LEU A 90 -14.18 18.34 14.89
C LEU A 90 -15.18 17.23 14.57
N LEU A 91 -14.92 16.02 15.07
CA LEU A 91 -15.80 14.86 14.86
C LEU A 91 -16.82 14.75 16.00
N HIS A 92 -16.35 14.82 17.24
CA HIS A 92 -17.17 14.81 18.43
C HIS A 92 -16.57 15.69 19.52
N ALA A 93 -17.42 16.25 20.36
CA ALA A 93 -17.02 17.04 21.53
C ALA A 93 -17.95 16.75 22.70
N ASP A 94 -17.35 16.60 23.88
CA ASP A 94 -18.01 16.70 25.17
C ASP A 94 -17.44 17.94 25.88
N ARG A 95 -18.15 19.07 25.74
CA ARG A 95 -17.76 20.36 26.33
C ARG A 95 -17.68 20.28 27.84
N GLU A 96 -18.55 19.50 28.46
CA GLU A 96 -18.61 19.33 29.90
C GLU A 96 -17.37 18.55 30.37
N LYS A 97 -16.95 17.50 29.67
CA LYS A 97 -15.76 16.74 30.04
C LYS A 97 -14.45 17.32 29.50
N ASP A 98 -14.51 18.45 28.79
CA ASP A 98 -13.36 19.09 28.15
C ASP A 98 -12.57 18.13 27.26
N VAL A 99 -13.26 17.29 26.49
CA VAL A 99 -12.65 16.33 25.56
C VAL A 99 -13.30 16.42 24.19
N CYS A 100 -12.52 16.18 23.15
CA CYS A 100 -13.02 16.06 21.80
C CYS A 100 -12.17 15.12 20.94
N THR A 101 -12.77 14.62 19.87
CA THR A 101 -12.09 13.87 18.82
C THR A 101 -12.12 14.63 17.51
N LEU A 102 -11.02 14.52 16.77
CA LEU A 102 -10.77 15.19 15.51
C LEU A 102 -10.54 14.15 14.42
N LEU A 103 -11.18 14.34 13.27
CA LEU A 103 -10.84 13.62 12.06
C LEU A 103 -9.73 14.37 11.33
N VAL A 104 -8.66 13.67 11.01
CA VAL A 104 -7.44 14.22 10.40
C VAL A 104 -7.13 13.47 9.12
N LYS A 105 -7.48 14.07 7.98
CA LYS A 105 -7.30 13.43 6.67
C LYS A 105 -5.83 13.36 6.30
N GLY A 106 -5.38 12.16 5.91
CA GLY A 106 -4.01 11.92 5.45
C GLY A 106 -2.96 11.78 6.55
N LEU A 107 -3.33 11.89 7.83
CA LEU A 107 -2.42 11.61 8.94
C LEU A 107 -2.15 10.11 9.03
N SER A 108 -0.87 9.74 8.98
CA SER A 108 -0.39 8.37 9.18
C SER A 108 0.58 8.35 10.35
N ALA A 109 0.06 8.08 11.53
CA ALA A 109 0.80 7.98 12.78
C ALA A 109 0.33 6.72 13.54
N PRO A 110 1.19 6.09 14.34
CA PRO A 110 0.79 4.97 15.19
C PRO A 110 -0.30 5.41 16.18
N ALA A 111 -1.18 4.48 16.50
CA ALA A 111 -2.21 4.67 17.50
C ALA A 111 -1.68 4.30 18.89
N VAL A 112 -2.10 5.06 19.89
CA VAL A 112 -1.74 4.80 21.28
C VAL A 112 -2.44 3.54 21.81
N VAL A 113 -1.81 2.88 22.78
CA VAL A 113 -2.48 1.82 23.56
C VAL A 113 -3.26 2.46 24.69
N MET A 114 -4.56 2.17 24.77
CA MET A 114 -5.42 2.69 25.84
C MET A 114 -5.18 1.92 27.15
N GLY A 115 -5.05 2.67 28.24
CA GLY A 115 -4.98 2.15 29.60
C GLY A 115 -6.33 2.31 30.31
N SER A 116 -6.27 2.41 31.64
CA SER A 116 -7.43 2.76 32.45
C SER A 116 -6.97 3.40 33.76
N THR A 117 -7.77 4.32 34.27
CA THR A 117 -7.60 4.93 35.60
C THR A 117 -8.13 4.03 36.73
N SER A 118 -8.93 3.00 36.43
CA SER A 118 -9.56 2.09 37.42
C SER A 118 -8.59 1.38 38.36
N ARG A 119 -7.36 1.09 37.89
CA ARG A 119 -6.30 0.43 38.68
C ARG A 119 -5.22 1.40 39.15
N LEU A 120 -5.36 2.68 38.82
CA LEU A 120 -4.39 3.71 39.13
C LEU A 120 -4.51 4.08 40.61
N LYS A 121 -3.38 4.18 41.31
CA LYS A 121 -3.33 4.50 42.75
C LYS A 121 -2.57 5.79 42.96
N VAL A 122 -2.87 6.49 44.05
CA VAL A 122 -2.03 7.60 44.53
C VAL A 122 -0.60 7.08 44.73
N GLY A 123 0.39 7.85 44.26
CA GLY A 123 1.79 7.46 44.23
C GLY A 123 2.23 6.72 42.96
N ALA A 124 1.30 6.29 42.10
CA ALA A 124 1.66 5.67 40.81
C ALA A 124 2.41 6.67 39.92
N ARG A 125 3.50 6.23 39.31
CA ARG A 125 4.32 7.03 38.40
C ARG A 125 3.56 7.29 37.09
N VAL A 126 3.67 8.52 36.58
CA VAL A 126 3.00 8.97 35.36
C VAL A 126 3.91 9.86 34.54
N TYR A 127 3.68 9.86 33.23
CA TYR A 127 4.45 10.64 32.26
C TYR A 127 3.49 11.48 31.43
N ALA A 128 3.65 12.80 31.44
CA ALA A 128 2.92 13.69 30.55
C ALA A 128 3.79 13.99 29.32
N ILE A 129 3.24 13.80 28.12
CA ILE A 129 3.94 14.06 26.86
C ILE A 129 3.04 14.92 25.98
N GLY A 130 3.58 16.04 25.52
CA GLY A 130 2.87 17.01 24.70
C GLY A 130 3.81 17.95 23.95
N ALA A 131 3.27 19.09 23.54
CA ALA A 131 3.93 20.15 22.79
C ALA A 131 3.75 21.52 23.47
N PRO A 132 4.27 21.71 24.69
CA PRO A 132 4.17 22.98 25.41
C PRO A 132 4.77 24.13 24.59
N HIS A 133 4.02 25.22 24.43
CA HIS A 133 4.40 26.36 23.58
C HIS A 133 4.77 25.99 22.12
N GLY A 134 4.30 24.85 21.61
CA GLY A 134 4.68 24.34 20.29
C GLY A 134 6.08 23.70 20.21
N LEU A 135 6.76 23.52 21.36
CA LEU A 135 7.96 22.71 21.47
C LEU A 135 7.55 21.24 21.49
N GLU A 136 7.52 20.62 20.31
CA GLU A 136 7.05 19.25 20.13
C GLU A 136 7.78 18.26 21.05
N LEU A 137 7.05 17.27 21.54
CA LEU A 137 7.59 16.09 22.24
C LEU A 137 8.34 16.41 23.54
N THR A 138 7.78 17.28 24.38
CA THR A 138 8.27 17.47 25.74
C THR A 138 7.70 16.39 26.65
N LEU A 139 8.57 15.66 27.34
CA LEU A 139 8.22 14.72 28.40
C LEU A 139 8.40 15.36 29.78
N SER A 140 7.44 15.15 30.66
CA SER A 140 7.58 15.40 32.10
C SER A 140 7.13 14.18 32.90
N GLU A 141 7.76 13.95 34.04
CA GLU A 141 7.48 12.82 34.93
C GLU A 141 6.92 13.32 36.26
N GLY A 142 6.03 12.52 36.84
CA GLY A 142 5.53 12.74 38.19
C GLY A 142 4.79 11.53 38.73
N ILE A 143 3.89 11.78 39.68
CA ILE A 143 3.02 10.78 40.25
C ILE A 143 1.56 11.22 40.19
N VAL A 144 0.65 10.28 40.40
CA VAL A 144 -0.73 10.57 40.77
C VAL A 144 -0.76 11.06 42.21
N SER A 145 -1.16 12.31 42.41
CA SER A 145 -1.25 12.91 43.73
C SER A 145 -2.58 12.62 44.42
N SER A 146 -3.67 12.59 43.65
CA SER A 146 -5.03 12.39 44.15
C SER A 146 -6.01 12.21 43.00
N PHE A 147 -7.23 11.77 43.32
CA PHE A 147 -8.38 11.83 42.42
C PHE A 147 -9.33 12.90 42.94
N ARG A 148 -9.75 13.83 42.08
CA ARG A 148 -10.65 14.92 42.47
C ARG A 148 -12.03 14.69 41.86
N THR A 149 -13.01 14.44 42.72
CA THR A 149 -14.40 14.30 42.32
C THR A 149 -14.97 15.66 41.94
N VAL A 150 -15.50 15.73 40.74
CA VAL A 150 -16.31 16.81 40.19
C VAL A 150 -17.64 16.21 39.73
N ASP A 151 -18.64 17.05 39.42
CA ASP A 151 -19.99 16.59 39.04
C ASP A 151 -19.99 15.58 37.87
N ARG A 152 -18.95 15.65 37.02
CA ARG A 152 -18.82 14.88 35.78
C ARG A 152 -17.95 13.63 35.93
N GLY A 153 -17.46 13.34 37.14
CA GLY A 153 -16.60 12.19 37.46
C GLY A 153 -15.32 12.59 38.19
N ASN A 154 -14.29 11.74 38.11
CA ASN A 154 -13.03 11.97 38.81
C ASN A 154 -11.94 12.47 37.85
N LEU A 155 -11.37 13.64 38.15
CA LEU A 155 -10.13 14.11 37.53
C LEU A 155 -8.92 13.43 38.18
N VAL A 156 -7.85 13.26 37.41
CA VAL A 156 -6.57 12.78 37.92
C VAL A 156 -5.69 13.98 38.26
N GLN A 157 -5.37 14.17 39.54
CA GLN A 157 -4.37 15.16 39.95
C GLN A 157 -2.99 14.54 39.86
N ILE A 158 -2.05 15.24 39.23
CA ILE A 158 -0.68 14.79 39.00
C ILE A 158 0.34 15.82 39.47
N THR A 159 1.56 15.36 39.79
CA THR A 159 2.71 16.27 40.03
C THR A 159 3.50 16.57 38.76
N ALA A 160 3.34 15.77 37.69
CA ALA A 160 4.08 15.95 36.45
C ALA A 160 3.86 17.38 35.92
N PRO A 161 4.93 18.17 35.70
CA PRO A 161 4.79 19.55 35.23
C PRO A 161 4.06 19.64 33.89
N ILE A 162 3.12 20.57 33.79
CA ILE A 162 2.44 20.93 32.55
C ILE A 162 2.43 22.45 32.41
N SER A 163 2.33 22.93 31.17
CA SER A 163 2.30 24.35 30.83
C SER A 163 1.38 24.58 29.63
N PRO A 164 1.04 25.86 29.30
CA PRO A 164 0.27 26.15 28.10
C PRO A 164 0.82 25.43 26.85
N GLY A 165 -0.06 24.74 26.13
CA GLY A 165 0.30 23.85 25.01
C GLY A 165 0.37 22.36 25.37
N SER A 166 0.50 22.00 26.65
CA SER A 166 0.43 20.60 27.11
C SER A 166 -0.99 20.02 27.04
N SER A 167 -2.01 20.89 27.07
CA SER A 167 -3.42 20.50 27.08
C SER A 167 -3.77 19.63 25.87
N GLY A 168 -4.39 18.48 26.13
CA GLY A 168 -4.78 17.49 25.13
C GLY A 168 -3.67 16.49 24.77
N GLY A 169 -2.48 16.64 25.36
CA GLY A 169 -1.38 15.67 25.23
C GLY A 169 -1.69 14.36 25.94
N GLY A 170 -0.75 13.43 25.95
CA GLY A 170 -0.96 12.14 26.60
C GLY A 170 -0.43 12.11 28.03
N LEU A 171 -1.25 11.62 28.97
CA LEU A 171 -0.80 11.15 30.27
C LEU A 171 -0.67 9.62 30.23
N PHE A 172 0.51 9.10 30.53
CA PHE A 172 0.86 7.69 30.41
C PHE A 172 1.24 7.06 31.74
N ASN A 173 0.93 5.78 31.90
CA ASN A 173 1.47 4.96 32.99
C ASN A 173 2.83 4.33 32.62
N GLU A 174 3.44 3.59 33.55
CA GLU A 174 4.71 2.86 33.37
C GLU A 174 4.67 1.75 32.30
N ASN A 175 3.50 1.45 31.74
CA ASN A 175 3.34 0.52 30.62
C ASN A 175 3.18 1.22 29.27
N ALA A 176 3.40 2.54 29.21
CA ALA A 176 3.19 3.36 28.02
C ALA A 176 1.73 3.35 27.52
N GLN A 177 0.77 3.15 28.43
CA GLN A 177 -0.66 3.17 28.11
C GLN A 177 -1.25 4.54 28.45
N LEU A 178 -2.08 5.07 27.56
CA LEU A 178 -2.79 6.33 27.76
C LEU A 178 -3.81 6.19 28.90
N ILE A 179 -3.66 6.97 29.96
CA ILE A 179 -4.56 6.99 31.12
C ILE A 179 -5.32 8.30 31.27
N GLY A 180 -4.97 9.34 30.50
CA GLY A 180 -5.71 10.60 30.48
C GLY A 180 -5.10 11.63 29.55
N LEU A 181 -5.72 12.81 29.51
CA LEU A 181 -5.19 13.99 28.82
C LEU A 181 -4.96 15.11 29.84
N PRO A 182 -3.74 15.65 29.99
CA PRO A 182 -3.54 16.87 30.77
C PRO A 182 -4.44 17.98 30.25
N THR A 183 -5.09 18.74 31.13
CA THR A 183 -6.09 19.76 30.75
C THR A 183 -5.75 21.14 31.32
N PHE A 184 -5.65 21.26 32.64
CA PHE A 184 -5.42 22.53 33.33
C PHE A 184 -4.54 22.37 34.57
N TYR A 185 -4.04 23.49 35.07
CA TYR A 185 -3.30 23.58 36.33
C TYR A 185 -3.84 24.75 37.16
N LEU A 186 -3.67 24.67 38.48
CA LEU A 186 -4.00 25.78 39.37
C LEU A 186 -2.75 26.66 39.55
N SER A 187 -2.79 27.88 39.00
CA SER A 187 -1.68 28.83 39.03
C SER A 187 -1.27 29.27 40.44
N LYS A 188 -2.19 29.18 41.41
CA LYS A 188 -1.96 29.46 42.84
C LYS A 188 -1.66 28.20 43.64
N GLY A 189 -0.72 27.39 43.17
CA GLY A 189 -0.20 26.22 43.88
C GLY A 189 0.89 25.53 43.07
N GLN A 190 1.81 24.85 43.76
CA GLN A 190 2.83 24.06 43.09
C GLN A 190 2.34 22.63 42.86
N GLN A 191 2.59 22.08 41.67
CA GLN A 191 2.29 20.68 41.32
C GLN A 191 0.78 20.34 41.49
N LEU A 192 -0.08 21.32 41.23
CA LEU A 192 -1.52 21.15 41.12
C LEU A 192 -1.91 21.12 39.64
N ASN A 193 -1.60 20.00 39.01
CA ASN A 193 -1.85 19.74 37.60
C ASN A 193 -2.95 18.68 37.47
N PHE A 194 -3.78 18.78 36.45
CA PHE A 194 -4.96 17.94 36.30
C PHE A 194 -5.05 17.36 34.90
N ALA A 195 -5.46 16.10 34.84
CA ALA A 195 -5.79 15.40 33.62
C ALA A 195 -7.23 14.89 33.69
N VAL A 196 -7.90 14.92 32.54
CA VAL A 196 -9.16 14.20 32.33
C VAL A 196 -8.83 12.72 32.15
N PRO A 197 -9.57 11.79 32.76
CA PRO A 197 -9.32 10.36 32.64
C PRO A 197 -9.60 9.87 31.21
N VAL A 198 -8.84 8.87 30.76
CA VAL A 198 -8.98 8.29 29.42
C VAL A 198 -10.40 7.74 29.16
N GLU A 199 -11.08 7.32 30.22
CA GLU A 199 -12.45 6.83 30.16
C GLU A 199 -13.45 7.87 29.59
N TRP A 200 -13.14 9.15 29.70
CA TRP A 200 -13.97 10.22 29.13
C TRP A 200 -13.86 10.30 27.60
N LEU A 201 -12.80 9.76 27.00
CA LEU A 201 -12.67 9.60 25.54
C LEU A 201 -13.47 8.42 25.03
N THR A 202 -13.68 7.39 25.85
CA THR A 202 -14.19 6.08 25.42
C THR A 202 -15.72 5.95 25.44
N ASN A 203 -16.47 7.00 25.77
CA ASN A 203 -17.91 6.89 25.98
C ASN A 203 -18.77 7.08 24.72
N ASN A 204 -18.23 6.84 23.53
CA ASN A 204 -19.01 6.96 22.30
C ASN A 204 -18.74 5.81 21.32
N GLU A 205 -19.59 4.78 21.38
CA GLU A 205 -19.92 3.96 20.20
C GLU A 205 -20.21 4.84 18.97
N ARG A 206 -20.72 6.06 19.21
CA ARG A 206 -20.91 7.08 18.17
C ARG A 206 -19.62 7.52 17.49
N ASP A 207 -18.50 7.69 18.18
CA ASP A 207 -17.26 8.19 17.57
C ASP A 207 -16.68 7.11 16.67
N GLN A 208 -16.67 5.86 17.15
CA GLN A 208 -16.29 4.71 16.33
C GLN A 208 -17.25 4.50 15.16
N SER A 209 -18.56 4.71 15.36
CA SER A 209 -19.58 4.65 14.30
C SER A 209 -19.42 5.78 13.28
N LEU A 210 -19.21 7.02 13.72
CA LEU A 210 -19.03 8.20 12.88
C LEU A 210 -17.75 8.06 12.08
N TYR A 211 -16.63 7.78 12.75
CA TYR A 211 -15.35 7.50 12.11
C TYR A 211 -15.44 6.31 11.13
N GLY A 212 -16.12 5.22 11.52
CA GLY A 212 -16.37 4.07 10.66
C GLY A 212 -17.23 4.42 9.43
N SER A 213 -18.25 5.26 9.60
CA SER A 213 -19.14 5.72 8.53
C SER A 213 -18.40 6.62 7.53
N GLU A 214 -17.55 7.54 8.00
CA GLU A 214 -16.73 8.40 7.15
C GLU A 214 -15.70 7.57 6.36
N ARG A 215 -15.02 6.62 7.01
CA ARG A 215 -14.09 5.71 6.30
C ARG A 215 -14.80 4.88 5.25
N LYS A 216 -16.01 4.38 5.54
CA LYS A 216 -16.81 3.62 4.58
C LYS A 216 -17.20 4.50 3.39
N GLN A 217 -17.63 5.74 3.61
CA GLN A 217 -17.94 6.69 2.55
C GLN A 217 -16.71 7.05 1.70
N GLU A 218 -15.55 7.27 2.33
CA GLU A 218 -14.31 7.56 1.60
C GLU A 218 -13.87 6.35 0.74
N GLY A 219 -13.99 5.13 1.27
CA GLY A 219 -13.74 3.91 0.52
C GLY A 219 -14.69 3.73 -0.67
N LEU A 220 -15.97 4.06 -0.50
CA LEU A 220 -16.96 4.04 -1.59
C LEU A 220 -16.63 5.07 -2.67
N LYS A 221 -16.30 6.31 -2.29
CA LYS A 221 -15.91 7.37 -3.24
C LYS A 221 -14.68 6.99 -4.06
N LYS A 222 -13.63 6.48 -3.41
CA LYS A 222 -12.43 5.99 -4.14
C LYS A 222 -12.78 4.88 -5.12
N ARG A 223 -13.66 3.95 -4.73
CA ARG A 223 -14.10 2.87 -5.60
C ARG A 223 -14.94 3.37 -6.78
N GLU A 224 -15.79 4.38 -6.57
CA GLU A 224 -16.53 5.04 -7.65
C GLU A 224 -15.58 5.76 -8.63
N GLU A 225 -14.55 6.45 -8.13
CA GLU A 225 -13.52 7.09 -8.97
C GLU A 225 -12.73 6.05 -9.79
N GLU A 226 -12.32 4.94 -9.17
CA GLU A 226 -11.66 3.84 -9.87
C GLU A 226 -12.56 3.19 -10.93
N LEU A 227 -13.85 3.01 -10.64
CA LEU A 227 -14.82 2.47 -11.59
C LEU A 227 -15.02 3.42 -12.78
N LYS A 228 -15.16 4.72 -12.55
CA LYS A 228 -15.26 5.72 -13.63
C LYS A 228 -14.02 5.72 -14.51
N LYS A 229 -12.83 5.65 -13.90
CA LYS A 229 -11.58 5.57 -14.66
C LYS A 229 -11.53 4.31 -15.52
N ARG A 230 -11.96 3.17 -14.98
CA ARG A 230 -11.98 1.89 -15.69
C ARG A 230 -13.03 1.84 -16.79
N GLU A 231 -14.19 2.47 -16.59
CA GLU A 231 -15.21 2.65 -17.61
C GLU A 231 -14.68 3.48 -18.79
N GLN A 232 -13.96 4.56 -18.49
CA GLN A 232 -13.36 5.41 -19.52
C GLN A 232 -12.27 4.68 -20.31
N GLU A 233 -11.42 3.88 -19.64
CA GLU A 233 -10.44 3.00 -20.30
C GLU A 233 -11.11 1.96 -21.22
N LEU A 234 -12.30 1.45 -20.85
CA LEU A 234 -13.06 0.52 -21.68
C LEU A 234 -13.65 1.21 -22.92
N ILE A 235 -14.22 2.41 -22.75
CA ILE A 235 -14.74 3.22 -23.87
C ILE A 235 -13.63 3.52 -24.89
N GLU A 236 -12.47 3.98 -24.42
CA GLU A 236 -11.31 4.24 -25.29
C GLU A 236 -10.85 2.98 -26.02
N ARG A 237 -10.88 1.82 -25.35
CA ARG A 237 -10.52 0.53 -25.96
C ARG A 237 -11.52 0.10 -27.03
N GLU A 238 -12.81 0.30 -26.80
CA GLU A 238 -13.86 0.02 -27.78
C GLU A 238 -13.78 0.92 -29.01
N GLU A 239 -13.55 2.23 -28.82
CA GLU A 239 -13.34 3.15 -29.94
C GLU A 239 -12.12 2.76 -30.78
N LYS A 240 -11.02 2.37 -30.11
CA LYS A 240 -9.82 1.89 -30.80
C LYS A 240 -10.07 0.61 -31.59
N LEU A 241 -10.89 -0.31 -31.07
CA LEU A 241 -11.29 -1.52 -31.79
C LEU A 241 -12.15 -1.18 -33.02
N LYS A 242 -13.16 -0.31 -32.87
CA LYS A 242 -14.01 0.14 -33.98
C LYS A 242 -13.19 0.79 -35.10
N ARG A 243 -12.22 1.65 -34.76
CA ARG A 243 -11.30 2.24 -35.76
C ARG A 243 -10.45 1.18 -36.47
N ARG A 244 -9.97 0.16 -35.75
CA ARG A 244 -9.21 -0.94 -36.37
C ARG A 244 -10.07 -1.78 -37.32
N GLU A 245 -11.33 -2.01 -36.97
CA GLU A 245 -12.29 -2.72 -37.83
C GLU A 245 -12.62 -1.90 -39.09
N GLN A 246 -12.90 -0.60 -38.95
CA GLN A 246 -13.13 0.29 -40.09
C GLN A 246 -11.94 0.34 -41.05
N ASN A 247 -10.72 0.52 -40.52
CA ASN A 247 -9.50 0.52 -41.34
C ASN A 247 -9.29 -0.83 -42.06
N ALA A 248 -9.59 -1.95 -41.38
CA ALA A 248 -9.50 -3.28 -41.99
C ALA A 248 -10.54 -3.50 -43.09
N GLU A 249 -11.74 -2.92 -42.95
CA GLU A 249 -12.79 -3.00 -43.97
C GLU A 249 -12.48 -2.11 -45.18
N GLU A 250 -11.90 -0.92 -44.97
CA GLU A 250 -11.39 -0.06 -46.05
C GLU A 250 -10.28 -0.75 -46.84
N LEU A 251 -9.29 -1.35 -46.16
CA LEU A 251 -8.24 -2.14 -46.80
C LEU A 251 -8.82 -3.28 -47.66
N ARG A 252 -9.84 -3.99 -47.16
CA ARG A 252 -10.53 -5.04 -47.94
C ARG A 252 -11.28 -4.48 -49.16
N LYS A 253 -11.87 -3.29 -49.06
CA LYS A 253 -12.57 -2.63 -50.19
C LYS A 253 -11.58 -2.08 -51.22
N GLU A 254 -10.41 -1.61 -50.80
CA GLU A 254 -9.32 -1.25 -51.70
C GLU A 254 -8.75 -2.48 -52.41
N GLU A 255 -8.52 -3.59 -51.69
CA GLU A 255 -8.12 -4.88 -52.29
C GLU A 255 -9.17 -5.43 -53.27
N GLY A 256 -10.46 -5.25 -52.97
CA GLY A 256 -11.59 -5.62 -53.83
C GLY A 256 -11.80 -4.72 -55.05
N LYS A 257 -11.35 -3.46 -55.02
CA LYS A 257 -11.37 -2.55 -56.18
C LYS A 257 -10.13 -2.71 -57.06
N ASN A 258 -8.97 -3.08 -56.49
CA ASN A 258 -7.73 -3.32 -57.23
C ASN A 258 -7.68 -4.68 -57.95
N THR A 259 -8.71 -5.53 -57.78
CA THR A 259 -8.79 -6.85 -58.42
C THR A 259 -9.54 -6.86 -59.76
N ALA A 260 -10.15 -5.74 -60.17
CA ALA A 260 -10.80 -5.63 -61.48
C ALA A 260 -9.88 -5.12 -62.61
N ALA A 261 -8.61 -4.80 -62.32
CA ALA A 261 -7.63 -4.37 -63.33
C ALA A 261 -6.30 -5.12 -63.18
N THR A 262 -6.26 -6.29 -63.81
CA THR A 262 -5.08 -6.85 -64.49
C THR A 262 -3.79 -7.04 -63.66
N ARG A 263 -3.65 -8.20 -63.01
CA ARG A 263 -2.38 -8.94 -63.07
C ARG A 263 -2.63 -10.42 -63.33
N LEU A 264 -2.48 -10.75 -64.60
CA LEU A 264 -2.18 -12.07 -65.16
C LEU A 264 -1.66 -13.08 -64.12
N ASN A 265 -2.40 -14.18 -63.99
CA ASN A 265 -2.01 -15.41 -63.31
C ASN A 265 -0.93 -16.14 -64.15
N LYS A 266 0.21 -15.48 -64.40
CA LYS A 266 1.34 -16.08 -65.12
C LYS A 266 2.15 -16.93 -64.15
N LYS A 267 2.41 -18.19 -64.51
CA LYS A 267 3.31 -19.06 -63.74
C LYS A 267 4.68 -18.39 -63.60
N GLY A 268 5.27 -18.46 -62.40
CA GLY A 268 6.66 -18.05 -62.16
C GLY A 268 7.61 -19.20 -62.47
N ARG A 269 8.88 -18.92 -62.75
CA ARG A 269 9.89 -19.94 -63.06
C ARG A 269 10.85 -20.13 -61.90
N LEU A 270 11.12 -21.38 -61.50
CA LEU A 270 12.08 -21.72 -60.47
C LEU A 270 13.31 -22.41 -61.07
N PHE A 271 14.50 -21.90 -60.73
CA PHE A 271 15.80 -22.50 -61.02
C PHE A 271 16.47 -22.88 -59.70
N VAL A 272 16.94 -24.12 -59.61
CA VAL A 272 17.63 -24.63 -58.43
C VAL A 272 19.00 -25.14 -58.85
N ASP A 273 20.06 -24.48 -58.38
CA ASP A 273 21.44 -24.93 -58.55
C ASP A 273 21.83 -25.73 -57.30
N VAL A 274 22.27 -26.98 -57.45
CA VAL A 274 22.59 -27.86 -56.33
C VAL A 274 24.05 -28.31 -56.32
N TYR A 275 24.63 -28.45 -55.14
CA TYR A 275 25.91 -29.14 -54.92
C TYR A 275 25.75 -30.20 -53.81
N PRO A 276 26.18 -31.45 -54.02
CA PRO A 276 26.86 -31.96 -55.23
C PRO A 276 25.90 -32.02 -56.46
N PRO A 277 26.43 -31.99 -57.68
CA PRO A 277 25.62 -31.85 -58.90
C PRO A 277 24.67 -33.05 -59.17
N HIS A 278 24.84 -34.16 -58.47
CA HIS A 278 23.99 -35.35 -58.55
C HIS A 278 22.88 -35.36 -57.47
N ALA A 279 22.67 -34.27 -56.73
CA ALA A 279 21.60 -34.17 -55.76
C ALA A 279 20.22 -34.16 -56.43
N ARG A 280 19.29 -34.92 -55.86
CA ARG A 280 17.89 -35.00 -56.26
C ARG A 280 17.08 -33.91 -55.59
N ILE A 281 16.19 -33.28 -56.35
CA ILE A 281 15.26 -32.24 -55.86
C ILE A 281 13.84 -32.78 -55.98
N ASN A 282 13.11 -32.75 -54.87
CA ASN A 282 11.69 -33.10 -54.83
C ASN A 282 10.87 -31.89 -54.39
N LEU A 283 9.84 -31.54 -55.15
CA LEU A 283 8.85 -30.55 -54.74
C LEU A 283 7.80 -31.25 -53.87
N LEU A 284 7.60 -30.79 -52.65
CA LEU A 284 6.53 -31.28 -51.79
C LEU A 284 5.32 -30.34 -51.97
N ASP A 285 4.34 -30.74 -52.77
CA ASP A 285 3.01 -30.13 -52.75
C ASP A 285 2.08 -30.92 -51.81
N ARG A 286 1.03 -30.26 -51.33
CA ARG A 286 0.02 -30.86 -50.46
C ARG A 286 -0.57 -32.11 -51.12
N ALA A 287 -0.48 -33.22 -50.41
CA ALA A 287 -1.00 -34.56 -50.73
C ALA A 287 -0.26 -35.33 -51.84
N ASP A 288 0.72 -36.13 -51.39
CA ASP A 288 0.91 -37.53 -51.80
C ASP A 288 1.15 -37.85 -53.28
N ALA A 289 1.96 -37.06 -54.00
CA ALA A 289 2.54 -37.49 -55.28
C ALA A 289 3.95 -36.93 -55.49
N LEU A 290 4.94 -37.83 -55.54
CA LEU A 290 6.30 -37.57 -56.01
C LEU A 290 6.41 -37.82 -57.52
N VAL A 291 7.48 -37.23 -58.12
CA VAL A 291 8.10 -37.49 -59.45
C VAL A 291 7.64 -36.52 -60.56
N PRO A 292 8.53 -35.92 -61.39
CA PRO A 292 9.90 -36.32 -61.81
C PRO A 292 11.14 -35.54 -61.31
N GLU A 293 12.31 -36.18 -61.45
CA GLU A 293 13.64 -35.55 -61.46
C GLU A 293 13.74 -34.57 -62.64
N PHE A 294 14.25 -33.36 -62.41
CA PHE A 294 14.41 -32.37 -63.47
C PHE A 294 15.74 -31.65 -63.42
N ILE A 295 16.19 -31.27 -64.61
CA ILE A 295 17.31 -30.37 -64.85
C ILE A 295 16.71 -29.05 -65.40
N GLN A 296 16.75 -28.02 -64.56
CA GLN A 296 16.53 -26.58 -64.84
C GLN A 296 15.14 -26.10 -65.30
N GLY A 297 14.58 -25.15 -64.53
CA GLY A 297 13.51 -24.23 -64.96
C GLY A 297 12.09 -24.80 -64.90
N ILE A 298 11.50 -24.90 -63.70
CA ILE A 298 10.09 -25.34 -63.55
C ILE A 298 9.13 -24.15 -63.45
N GLU A 299 8.02 -24.21 -64.20
CA GLU A 299 6.94 -23.22 -64.10
C GLU A 299 5.92 -23.62 -63.02
N LEU A 300 5.84 -22.82 -61.96
CA LEU A 300 4.96 -23.05 -60.82
C LEU A 300 3.93 -21.92 -60.69
N ALA A 301 2.74 -22.25 -60.16
CA ALA A 301 1.77 -21.23 -59.80
C ALA A 301 2.34 -20.34 -58.68
N PRO A 302 1.96 -19.05 -58.59
CA PRO A 302 2.41 -18.20 -57.50
C PRO A 302 1.96 -18.78 -56.14
N GLY A 303 2.89 -18.90 -55.19
CA GLY A 303 2.61 -19.59 -53.94
C GLY A 303 3.86 -19.83 -53.11
N ASN A 304 3.66 -20.39 -51.91
CA ASN A 304 4.76 -20.84 -51.04
C ASN A 304 4.96 -22.35 -51.22
N TYR A 305 6.20 -22.75 -51.43
CA TYR A 305 6.58 -24.14 -51.69
C TYR A 305 7.68 -24.58 -50.75
N ILE A 306 7.75 -25.89 -50.51
CA ILE A 306 8.89 -26.54 -49.86
C ILE A 306 9.49 -27.49 -50.88
N ILE A 307 10.79 -27.32 -51.14
CA ILE A 307 11.56 -28.33 -51.86
C ILE A 307 12.42 -29.10 -50.87
N VAL A 308 12.69 -30.36 -51.18
CA VAL A 308 13.62 -31.21 -50.44
C VAL A 308 14.74 -31.61 -51.38
N VAL A 309 15.97 -31.28 -51.01
CA VAL A 309 17.17 -31.62 -51.76
C VAL A 309 17.93 -32.73 -51.02
N SER A 310 18.32 -33.78 -51.74
CA SER A 310 18.94 -34.99 -51.15
C SER A 310 19.99 -35.62 -52.07
N ALA A 311 21.06 -36.15 -51.51
CA ALA A 311 22.08 -36.94 -52.21
C ALA A 311 22.61 -38.06 -51.30
N GLN A 312 23.05 -39.18 -51.86
CA GLN A 312 23.67 -40.24 -51.07
C GLN A 312 24.93 -39.71 -50.37
N GLN A 313 25.11 -40.04 -49.08
CA GLN A 313 26.21 -39.54 -48.23
C GLN A 313 26.15 -38.02 -47.92
N TYR A 314 25.01 -37.36 -48.15
CA TYR A 314 24.78 -35.97 -47.73
C TYR A 314 23.50 -35.85 -46.90
N ARG A 315 23.45 -34.86 -45.99
CA ARG A 315 22.24 -34.55 -45.21
C ARG A 315 21.15 -33.99 -46.11
N VAL A 316 19.92 -34.45 -45.91
CA VAL A 316 18.73 -33.95 -46.62
C VAL A 316 18.37 -32.56 -46.09
N GLN A 317 18.08 -31.62 -46.99
CA GLN A 317 17.77 -30.23 -46.62
C GLN A 317 16.42 -29.78 -47.21
N PRO A 318 15.42 -29.45 -46.37
CA PRO A 318 14.20 -28.78 -46.82
C PRO A 318 14.44 -27.27 -46.96
N VAL A 319 13.96 -26.68 -48.05
CA VAL A 319 14.07 -25.23 -48.32
C VAL A 319 12.68 -24.69 -48.62
N SER A 320 12.24 -23.72 -47.81
CA SER A 320 11.00 -22.97 -48.04
C SER A 320 11.27 -21.79 -48.97
N LEU A 321 10.44 -21.62 -49.99
CA LEU A 321 10.59 -20.56 -50.98
C LEU A 321 9.22 -20.04 -51.44
N ARG A 322 9.21 -18.82 -51.98
CA ARG A 322 8.00 -18.19 -52.51
C ARG A 322 8.17 -17.89 -53.99
N ILE A 323 7.23 -18.38 -54.80
CA ILE A 323 7.14 -18.09 -56.24
C ILE A 323 6.18 -16.93 -56.46
N ASN A 324 6.65 -15.92 -57.17
CA ASN A 324 5.87 -14.74 -57.53
C ASN A 324 5.41 -14.84 -59.01
N SER A 325 4.25 -14.27 -59.31
CA SER A 325 3.65 -14.32 -60.66
C SER A 325 4.57 -13.73 -61.72
N GLY A 326 4.84 -14.50 -62.77
CA GLY A 326 5.64 -14.11 -63.94
C GLY A 326 7.11 -13.77 -63.68
N LEU A 327 7.64 -14.04 -62.47
CA LEU A 327 9.04 -13.77 -62.12
C LEU A 327 9.87 -15.06 -62.09
N GLU A 328 11.16 -14.93 -62.37
CA GLU A 328 12.14 -15.99 -62.18
C GLU A 328 12.70 -15.96 -60.75
N THR A 329 12.73 -17.12 -60.09
CA THR A 329 13.29 -17.33 -58.76
C THR A 329 14.45 -18.30 -58.90
N ARG A 330 15.65 -17.92 -58.47
CA ARG A 330 16.84 -18.77 -58.51
C ARG A 330 17.39 -18.98 -57.12
N ILE A 331 17.61 -20.23 -56.74
CA ILE A 331 18.17 -20.60 -55.43
C ILE A 331 19.36 -21.53 -55.62
N ARG A 332 20.33 -21.44 -54.70
CA ARG A 332 21.47 -22.34 -54.64
C ARG A 332 21.41 -23.13 -53.34
N VAL A 333 21.51 -24.44 -53.42
CA VAL A 333 21.46 -25.35 -52.27
C VAL A 333 22.73 -26.20 -52.27
N THR A 334 23.50 -26.12 -51.18
CA THR A 334 24.72 -26.92 -50.99
C THR A 334 24.46 -27.88 -49.84
N LEU A 335 24.45 -29.18 -50.11
CA LEU A 335 24.25 -30.19 -49.09
C LEU A 335 25.55 -30.42 -48.31
N GLU A 336 25.41 -30.65 -47.01
CA GLU A 336 26.52 -31.02 -46.14
C GLU A 336 26.74 -32.54 -46.19
N PRO A 337 27.99 -33.02 -46.36
CA PRO A 337 28.27 -34.44 -46.32
C PRO A 337 27.95 -35.03 -44.94
N VAL A 338 27.42 -36.25 -44.90
CA VAL A 338 27.28 -37.00 -43.64
C VAL A 338 28.69 -37.50 -43.26
N PRO A 339 29.20 -37.16 -42.07
CA PRO A 339 30.50 -37.66 -41.61
C PRO A 339 30.48 -39.20 -41.55
N PRO A 340 31.62 -39.87 -41.82
CA PRO A 340 31.71 -41.32 -41.97
C PRO A 340 31.32 -42.10 -40.71
#